data_AF-A0ABD4KUI0-F1
#
_entry.id   AF-A0ABD4KUI0-F1
#
_cell.length_a   1.000
_cell.length_b   1.000
_cell.length_c   1.000
_cell.angle_alpha   90.00
_cell.angle_beta   90.00
_cell.angle_gamma   90.00
#
_symmetry.space_group_name_H-M   'P 1'
#
loop_
_entity.id
_entity.type
_entity.pdbx_description
1 polymer ?
#
loop_
_entity_poly.entity_id
_entity_poly.type
_entity_poly.pdbx_seq_one_letter_code
_entity_poly.pdbx_strand_id
1 'polypeptide(L)'
;MNLFSRLYKYQSSDLRSQLENFCTEGLCDILNRMNIEQQSAFLKGLNVSTDVDVSIFWQTQYSIMVDGGTRYPDLVGSIDNSVVYLIEVKIDAQFTTGIDENGQDVSQLEIYDKWLSEHASP
;
A
#
# COMPACT_ATOMS: atom_id res chain seq x y z
N MET A 1 -9.54 -12.63 -11.90
CA MET A 1 -8.29 -13.36 -11.53
C MET A 1 -8.44 -13.92 -10.13
N ASN A 2 -7.85 -15.08 -9.82
CA ASN A 2 -7.94 -15.74 -8.51
C ASN A 2 -6.77 -15.30 -7.61
N LEU A 3 -6.99 -15.04 -6.32
CA LEU A 3 -5.97 -14.79 -5.28
C LEU A 3 -4.73 -15.68 -5.43
N PHE A 4 -4.92 -16.98 -5.66
CA PHE A 4 -3.83 -17.94 -5.82
C PHE A 4 -2.90 -17.60 -7.01
N SER A 5 -3.43 -17.03 -8.10
CA SER A 5 -2.62 -16.66 -9.26
C SER A 5 -1.69 -15.46 -9.01
N ARG A 6 -1.99 -14.59 -8.05
CA ARG A 6 -1.11 -13.48 -7.65
C ARG A 6 0.02 -13.95 -6.74
N LEU A 7 -0.25 -14.93 -5.88
CA LEU A 7 0.76 -15.59 -5.04
C LEU A 7 1.83 -16.33 -5.86
N TYR A 8 1.50 -16.83 -7.06
CA TYR A 8 2.44 -17.56 -7.93
C TYR A 8 3.50 -16.69 -8.64
N LYS A 9 3.30 -15.37 -8.75
CA LYS A 9 4.33 -14.46 -9.32
C LYS A 9 5.46 -14.12 -8.34
N TYR A 10 5.38 -14.62 -7.11
CA TYR A 10 6.24 -14.19 -6.01
C TYR A 10 7.48 -15.08 -5.82
N GLN A 11 8.60 -14.46 -5.43
CA GLN A 11 9.83 -15.11 -4.97
C GLN A 11 10.00 -14.89 -3.46
N SER A 12 10.17 -15.97 -2.70
CA SER A 12 10.45 -15.92 -1.26
C SER A 12 11.73 -15.13 -0.96
N SER A 13 11.68 -14.26 0.05
CA SER A 13 12.86 -13.62 0.62
C SER A 13 12.81 -13.68 2.15
N ASP A 14 13.98 -13.64 2.81
CA ASP A 14 14.09 -13.64 4.27
C ASP A 14 13.51 -12.35 4.91
N LEU A 15 13.14 -11.37 4.10
CA LEU A 15 12.66 -10.05 4.52
C LEU A 15 11.12 -9.91 4.50
N ARG A 16 10.38 -10.86 3.92
CA ARG A 16 8.91 -10.82 3.87
C ARG A 16 8.31 -12.18 4.19
N SER A 17 7.40 -12.21 5.17
CA SER A 17 6.70 -13.43 5.54
C SER A 17 5.69 -13.85 4.46
N GLN A 18 5.60 -15.16 4.18
CA GLN A 18 4.54 -15.68 3.30
C GLN A 18 3.13 -15.36 3.84
N LEU A 19 2.99 -15.30 5.17
CA LEU A 19 1.74 -14.94 5.82
C LEU A 19 1.39 -13.47 5.57
N GLU A 20 2.36 -12.56 5.67
CA GLU A 20 2.15 -11.14 5.38
C GLU A 20 1.68 -10.94 3.94
N ASN A 21 2.34 -11.60 2.98
CA ASN A 21 1.93 -11.52 1.57
C ASN A 21 0.51 -12.08 1.35
N PHE A 22 0.18 -13.22 1.97
CA PHE A 22 -1.15 -13.79 1.89
C PHE A 22 -2.21 -12.83 2.46
N CYS A 23 -1.94 -12.24 3.62
CA CYS A 23 -2.83 -11.27 4.25
C CYS A 23 -2.99 -10.02 3.38
N THR A 24 -1.91 -9.49 2.79
CA THR A 24 -1.95 -8.31 1.91
C THR A 24 -2.78 -8.57 0.65
N GLU A 25 -2.55 -9.70 -0.03
CA GLU A 25 -3.31 -10.07 -1.23
C GLU A 25 -4.79 -10.37 -0.89
N GLY A 26 -5.04 -11.03 0.24
CA GLY A 26 -6.39 -11.31 0.73
C GLY A 26 -7.14 -10.03 1.09
N LEU A 27 -6.48 -9.10 1.78
CA LEU A 27 -7.03 -7.77 2.09
C LEU A 27 -7.34 -6.99 0.82
N CYS A 28 -6.45 -7.00 -0.18
CA CYS A 28 -6.68 -6.37 -1.47
C CYS A 28 -7.94 -6.92 -2.18
N ASP A 29 -8.12 -8.24 -2.20
CA ASP A 29 -9.30 -8.87 -2.81
C ASP A 29 -10.58 -8.52 -2.05
N ILE A 30 -10.53 -8.51 -0.71
CA ILE A 30 -11.67 -8.12 0.13
C ILE A 30 -12.06 -6.66 -0.11
N LEU A 31 -11.11 -5.73 -0.09
CA LEU A 31 -11.37 -4.31 -0.29
C LEU A 31 -11.99 -4.04 -1.67
N ASN A 32 -11.50 -4.70 -2.72
CA ASN A 32 -12.07 -4.56 -4.07
C ASN A 32 -13.47 -5.19 -4.23
N ARG A 33 -13.93 -6.03 -3.30
CA ARG A 33 -15.29 -6.59 -3.29
C ARG A 33 -16.25 -5.81 -2.42
N MET A 34 -15.75 -4.95 -1.54
CA MET A 34 -16.56 -4.08 -0.71
C MET A 34 -17.24 -3.01 -1.58
N ASN A 35 -18.47 -2.64 -1.22
CA ASN A 35 -19.08 -1.43 -1.76
C ASN A 35 -18.44 -0.17 -1.15
N ILE A 36 -18.79 1.00 -1.68
CA ILE A 36 -18.20 2.28 -1.28
C ILE A 36 -18.43 2.54 0.21
N GLU A 37 -19.62 2.23 0.73
CA GLU A 37 -19.97 2.43 2.14
C GLU A 37 -19.12 1.56 3.07
N GLN A 38 -18.87 0.30 2.68
CA GLN A 38 -18.03 -0.63 3.43
C GLN A 38 -16.56 -0.20 3.40
N GLN A 39 -16.04 0.23 2.25
CA GLN A 39 -14.68 0.75 2.15
C GLN A 39 -14.51 2.01 3.02
N SER A 40 -15.45 2.95 2.95
CA SER A 40 -15.44 4.16 3.79
C SER A 40 -15.51 3.81 5.27
N ALA A 41 -16.37 2.86 5.66
CA ALA A 41 -16.46 2.41 7.05
C ALA A 41 -15.16 1.76 7.54
N PHE A 42 -14.52 0.94 6.71
CA PHE A 42 -13.23 0.32 7.02
C PHE A 42 -12.15 1.38 7.26
N LEU A 43 -12.00 2.32 6.33
CA LEU A 43 -11.00 3.39 6.43
C LEU A 43 -11.25 4.34 7.60
N LYS A 44 -12.52 4.69 7.88
CA LYS A 44 -12.89 5.43 9.10
C LYS A 44 -12.51 4.68 10.37
N GLY A 45 -12.67 3.35 10.37
CA GLY A 45 -12.22 2.49 11.48
C GLY A 45 -10.71 2.54 11.72
N LEU A 46 -9.91 2.91 10.69
CA LEU A 46 -8.47 3.14 10.78
C LEU A 46 -8.11 4.61 11.06
N ASN A 47 -9.09 5.46 11.38
CA ASN A 47 -8.95 6.92 11.53
C ASN A 47 -8.44 7.63 10.25
N VAL A 48 -8.72 7.06 9.07
CA VAL A 48 -8.43 7.69 7.79
C VAL A 48 -9.66 8.51 7.37
N SER A 49 -9.45 9.80 7.05
CA SER A 49 -10.50 10.63 6.47
C SER A 49 -10.80 10.16 5.06
N THR A 50 -12.07 9.94 4.74
CA THR A 50 -12.52 9.51 3.41
C THR A 50 -13.72 10.32 2.96
N ASP A 51 -13.71 10.74 1.70
CA ASP A 51 -14.94 11.15 1.04
C ASP A 51 -15.80 9.92 0.77
N VAL A 52 -17.07 9.99 1.16
CA VAL A 52 -17.96 8.82 1.27
C VAL A 52 -18.46 8.34 -0.09
N ASP A 53 -18.23 9.12 -1.16
CA ASP A 53 -18.86 8.93 -2.45
C ASP A 53 -17.88 8.54 -3.57
N VAL A 54 -16.65 8.15 -3.20
CA VAL A 54 -15.59 7.87 -4.17
C VAL A 54 -15.17 6.41 -4.12
N SER A 55 -15.22 5.74 -5.28
CA SER A 55 -14.76 4.35 -5.43
C SER A 55 -13.24 4.29 -5.39
N ILE A 56 -12.67 3.54 -4.46
CA ILE A 56 -11.24 3.31 -4.37
C ILE A 56 -10.90 1.96 -5.01
N PHE A 57 -10.01 1.98 -5.98
CA PHE A 57 -9.43 0.77 -6.55
C PHE A 57 -8.17 0.39 -5.77
N TRP A 58 -8.11 -0.86 -5.30
CA TRP A 58 -7.00 -1.35 -4.50
C TRP A 58 -6.11 -2.30 -5.30
N GLN A 59 -4.80 -2.18 -5.17
CA GLN A 59 -3.84 -3.02 -5.87
C GLN A 59 -2.60 -3.32 -5.04
N THR A 60 -2.07 -4.53 -5.21
CA THR A 60 -0.76 -4.95 -4.69
C THR A 60 0.29 -4.87 -5.80
N GLN A 61 1.57 -5.02 -5.44
CA GLN A 61 2.69 -5.08 -6.40
C GLN A 61 2.84 -3.82 -7.26
N TYR A 62 2.29 -2.70 -6.79
CA TYR A 62 2.46 -1.41 -7.43
C TYR A 62 3.87 -0.87 -7.15
N SER A 63 4.54 -0.36 -8.18
CA SER A 63 5.86 0.23 -8.05
C SER A 63 5.77 1.76 -8.01
N ILE A 64 6.44 2.37 -7.05
CA ILE A 64 6.68 3.82 -7.03
C ILE A 64 8.15 4.11 -7.28
N MET A 65 8.41 5.24 -7.93
CA MET A 65 9.76 5.77 -8.11
C MET A 65 10.02 6.80 -7.02
N VAL A 66 11.05 6.56 -6.21
CA VAL A 66 11.50 7.48 -5.16
C VAL A 66 12.98 7.78 -5.34
N ASP A 67 13.46 8.79 -4.62
CA ASP A 67 14.90 9.03 -4.51
C ASP A 67 15.60 7.77 -4.00
N GLY A 68 16.59 7.28 -4.74
CA GLY A 68 17.32 6.04 -4.42
C GLY A 68 16.72 4.74 -4.97
N GLY A 69 15.66 4.81 -5.79
CA GLY A 69 15.24 3.70 -6.66
C GLY A 69 13.75 3.38 -6.66
N THR A 70 13.41 2.16 -7.07
CA THR A 70 12.02 1.68 -7.10
C THR A 70 11.65 1.05 -5.76
N ARG A 71 10.47 1.40 -5.25
CA ARG A 71 9.87 0.79 -4.05
C ARG A 71 8.52 0.16 -4.39
N TYR A 72 8.10 -0.80 -3.55
CA TYR A 72 6.88 -1.57 -3.74
C TYR A 72 6.07 -1.56 -2.45
N PRO A 73 5.18 -0.55 -2.28
CA PRO A 73 4.22 -0.53 -1.19
C PRO A 73 3.42 -1.84 -1.16
N ASP A 74 3.08 -2.31 0.04
CA ASP A 74 2.34 -3.57 0.19
C ASP A 74 0.95 -3.47 -0.49
N LEU A 75 0.26 -2.35 -0.29
CA LEU A 75 -1.06 -2.08 -0.86
C LEU A 75 -1.22 -0.60 -1.25
N VAL A 76 -1.83 -0.37 -2.41
CA VAL A 76 -2.07 0.97 -2.96
C VAL A 76 -3.56 1.15 -3.25
N GLY A 77 -4.12 2.27 -2.79
CA GLY A 77 -5.48 2.71 -3.11
C GLY A 77 -5.44 3.90 -4.06
N SER A 78 -6.21 3.82 -5.14
CA SER A 78 -6.29 4.87 -6.16
C SER A 78 -7.73 5.31 -6.45
N ILE A 79 -7.89 6.60 -6.69
CA ILE A 79 -9.12 7.28 -7.11
C ILE A 79 -8.84 7.91 -8.48
N ASP A 80 -9.68 7.65 -9.49
CA ASP A 80 -9.52 8.22 -10.84
C ASP A 80 -8.10 8.08 -11.43
N ASN A 81 -7.45 6.96 -11.15
CA ASN A 81 -6.04 6.64 -11.49
C ASN A 81 -4.96 7.42 -10.73
N SER A 82 -5.33 8.29 -9.80
CA SER A 82 -4.42 8.95 -8.86
C SER A 82 -4.25 8.11 -7.61
N VAL A 83 -3.01 7.88 -7.20
CA VAL A 83 -2.71 7.18 -5.94
C VAL A 83 -2.97 8.12 -4.77
N VAL A 84 -3.81 7.67 -3.84
CA VAL A 84 -4.23 8.46 -2.67
C VAL A 84 -3.92 7.75 -1.35
N TYR A 85 -3.73 6.42 -1.39
CA TYR A 85 -3.40 5.63 -0.21
C TYR A 85 -2.19 4.73 -0.50
N LEU A 86 -1.22 4.74 0.40
CA LEU A 86 -0.15 3.75 0.50
C LEU A 86 -0.24 3.09 1.87
N ILE A 87 -0.40 1.76 1.90
CA ILE A 87 -0.55 0.98 3.13
C ILE A 87 0.55 -0.07 3.18
N GLU A 88 1.20 -0.15 4.33
CA GLU A 88 2.15 -1.20 4.67
C GLU A 88 1.52 -2.16 5.68
N VAL A 89 1.60 -3.46 5.38
CA VAL A 89 1.05 -4.52 6.22
C VAL A 89 2.21 -5.24 6.89
N LYS A 90 2.29 -5.13 8.22
CA LYS A 90 3.31 -5.78 9.04
C LYS A 90 2.65 -6.68 10.07
N ILE A 91 3.11 -7.94 10.15
CA ILE A 91 2.75 -8.87 11.21
C ILE A 91 3.98 -9.08 12.10
N ASP A 92 5.07 -9.53 11.48
CA ASP A 92 6.33 -9.82 12.17
C ASP A 92 7.50 -9.00 11.60
N ALA A 93 7.38 -8.52 10.35
CA ALA A 93 8.40 -7.70 9.71
C ALA A 93 8.44 -6.28 10.29
N GLN A 94 9.65 -5.73 10.40
CA GLN A 94 9.83 -4.31 10.72
C GLN A 94 9.63 -3.46 9.48
N PHE A 95 9.26 -2.19 9.68
CA PHE A 95 9.33 -1.20 8.61
C PHE A 95 10.77 -1.04 8.14
N THR A 96 10.95 -0.87 6.83
CA THR A 96 12.29 -0.61 6.29
C THR A 96 12.70 0.83 6.60
N THR A 97 14.00 1.09 6.69
CA THR A 97 14.54 2.45 6.71
C THR A 97 15.18 2.76 5.36
N GLY A 98 15.10 4.02 4.94
CA GLY A 98 15.89 4.59 3.85
C GLY A 98 16.85 5.65 4.38
N ILE A 99 17.61 6.26 3.49
CA ILE A 99 18.49 7.38 3.80
C ILE A 99 18.01 8.58 2.98
N ASP A 100 17.83 9.72 3.63
CA ASP A 100 17.45 10.98 2.97
C ASP A 100 18.64 11.67 2.26
N GLU A 101 18.38 12.81 1.62
CA GLU A 101 19.41 13.63 0.95
C GLU A 101 20.49 14.18 1.89
N ASN A 102 20.23 14.21 3.20
CA ASN A 102 21.14 14.68 4.23
C ASN A 102 21.92 13.53 4.91
N GLY A 103 21.72 12.28 4.47
CA GLY A 103 22.36 11.11 5.05
C GLY A 103 21.71 10.62 6.35
N GLN A 104 20.49 11.05 6.66
CA GLN A 104 19.74 10.64 7.85
C GLN A 104 18.83 9.44 7.56
N ASP A 105 18.70 8.56 8.55
CA ASP A 105 17.72 7.48 8.49
C ASP A 105 16.31 8.06 8.46
N VAL A 106 15.56 7.70 7.43
CA VAL A 106 14.17 8.08 7.27
C VAL A 106 13.31 6.81 7.21
N SER A 107 12.16 6.83 7.87
CA SER A 107 11.29 5.67 7.91
C SER A 107 10.62 5.43 6.55
N GLN A 108 10.27 4.18 6.25
CA GLN A 108 9.51 3.83 5.06
C GLN A 108 8.23 4.66 4.89
N LEU A 109 7.53 4.94 5.99
CA LEU A 109 6.28 5.70 5.95
C LEU A 109 6.52 7.16 5.58
N GLU A 110 7.60 7.78 6.07
CA GLU A 110 7.97 9.15 5.69
C GLU A 110 8.35 9.25 4.20
N ILE A 111 9.02 8.22 3.64
CA ILE A 111 9.32 8.17 2.20
C ILE A 111 8.02 8.15 1.39
N TYR A 112 7.05 7.35 1.84
CA TYR A 112 5.76 7.21 1.16
C TYR A 112 4.89 8.44 1.32
N ASP A 113 4.93 9.10 2.47
CA ASP A 113 4.22 10.36 2.71
C ASP A 113 4.78 11.48 1.82
N LYS A 114 6.12 11.60 1.73
CA LYS A 114 6.78 12.51 0.78
C LYS A 114 6.32 12.23 -0.65
N TRP A 115 6.37 10.96 -1.09
CA TRP A 115 5.97 10.59 -2.44
C TRP A 115 4.50 10.92 -2.72
N LEU A 116 3.59 10.60 -1.79
CA LEU A 116 2.17 10.95 -1.89
C LEU A 116 1.95 12.45 -1.99
N SER A 117 2.67 13.25 -1.20
CA SER A 117 2.53 14.72 -1.23
C SER A 117 2.91 15.34 -2.59
N GLU A 118 3.79 14.68 -3.35
CA GLU A 118 4.25 15.12 -4.66
C GLU A 118 3.37 14.61 -5.83
N HIS A 119 2.64 13.51 -5.62
CA HIS A 119 1.96 12.77 -6.70
C HIS A 119 0.44 12.64 -6.53
N ALA A 120 -0.09 12.83 -5.32
CA ALA A 120 -1.52 12.91 -5.10
C ALA A 120 -2.02 14.22 -5.71
N SER A 121 -2.94 14.13 -6.69
CA SER A 121 -3.65 15.31 -7.18
C SER A 121 -4.56 15.84 -6.08
N PRO A 122 -4.65 17.17 -5.88
CA PRO A 122 -5.70 17.76 -5.04
C PRO A 122 -7.09 17.57 -5.64
#